data_AF-A0A3L8D9Q8-F1
#
_entry.id   AF-A0A3L8D9Q8-F1
#
_cell.length_a   1.000
_cell.length_b   1.000
_cell.length_c   1.000
_cell.angle_alpha   90.00
_cell.angle_beta   90.00
_cell.angle_gamma   90.00
#
_symmetry.space_group_name_H-M   'P 1'
#
loop_
_entity.id
_entity.type
_entity.pdbx_description
1 polymer ?
#
loop_
_entity_poly.entity_id
_entity_poly.type
_entity_poly.pdbx_seq_one_letter_code
_entity_poly.pdbx_strand_id
1 'polypeptide(L)'
;MEPIVSRMYRARFISLRRFSAKSKVVLDETTSTLFSNDEMKYRHHEGIIKPRTPDFPEWASKEIRDILKEKHVLLKDIKASAINLNRYLHNRRPPVEDHQLPEKLQKVEECLNERVTDNDQKISIEDIDFRTNRKARNILKQNVYNWQPIKFDKPTSLTYLVARSVQNYVVLYKILNEIKQRDKNFTPKTLFDFGSGFGTVMWAASEIWSNSIKEYFCVDVSEAMIELSERLAKAAKPQIAGISYRQYFPASMQPTYDIVVSAYSLFEMPGEMARLEAILKLWRKTENYLIIVEEGTNAGFKLVNEARDFVLKYANSKYKTDRQPSYVFSPCPHDFKCPRFVGNDVPCSLVVRYYPLKFLDATEHKSELYSYVVLKKSKRPEDDKQWPRLVEHTLKRHRHVICRMCVASGELKEEIFTKSKHGKHMYRCAKSTMWGDRLPLSYEQQQENPEEENPEDGTANERTILSQRKLIRSLPKFTTRFRATPLKGLPMHRVNAYNVNIRLARNVWEEGHLKADRTLVHDQSRLYNGRENFSRCKVR
;
A
#
# COMPACT_ATOMS: atom_id res chain seq x y z
N MET A 1 -53.20 69.63 4.03
CA MET A 1 -51.95 69.06 4.56
C MET A 1 -52.03 67.55 4.38
N GLU A 2 -51.50 67.06 3.26
CA GLU A 2 -51.40 65.64 2.95
C GLU A 2 -50.10 65.07 3.53
N PRO A 3 -50.08 63.85 4.11
CA PRO A 3 -48.85 63.27 4.62
C PRO A 3 -48.07 62.58 3.49
N ILE A 4 -46.81 63.01 3.36
CA ILE A 4 -45.77 62.46 2.49
C ILE A 4 -45.47 61.02 2.92
N VAL A 5 -45.75 60.04 2.06
CA VAL A 5 -45.31 58.65 2.24
C VAL A 5 -44.11 58.38 1.32
N SER A 6 -42.97 58.12 1.95
CA SER A 6 -41.68 57.81 1.33
C SER A 6 -41.74 56.58 0.41
N ARG A 7 -41.29 56.76 -0.84
CA ARG A 7 -41.05 55.67 -1.81
C ARG A 7 -39.85 54.83 -1.35
N MET A 8 -40.12 53.67 -0.75
CA MET A 8 -39.10 52.64 -0.55
C MET A 8 -38.61 52.11 -1.91
N TYR A 9 -37.40 52.46 -2.30
CA TYR A 9 -36.69 51.80 -3.39
C TYR A 9 -36.41 50.34 -2.98
N ARG A 10 -37.07 49.39 -3.66
CA ARG A 10 -36.68 47.97 -3.60
C ARG A 10 -35.32 47.82 -4.29
N ALA A 11 -34.24 47.81 -3.51
CA ALA A 11 -32.95 47.33 -3.96
C ALA A 11 -33.10 45.85 -4.35
N ARG A 12 -33.01 45.55 -5.65
CA ARG A 12 -32.84 44.18 -6.14
C ARG A 12 -31.46 43.72 -5.66
N PHE A 13 -31.42 42.88 -4.62
CA PHE A 13 -30.24 42.09 -4.30
C PHE A 13 -30.00 41.12 -5.46
N ILE A 14 -29.15 41.53 -6.40
CA ILE A 14 -28.52 40.59 -7.33
C ILE A 14 -27.60 39.76 -6.45
N SER A 15 -28.02 38.53 -6.16
CA SER A 15 -27.13 37.51 -5.61
C SER A 15 -25.97 37.35 -6.59
N LEU A 16 -24.85 38.01 -6.31
CA LEU A 16 -23.56 37.68 -6.89
C LEU A 16 -23.23 36.26 -6.42
N ARG A 17 -23.67 35.27 -7.19
CA ARG A 17 -23.15 33.92 -7.09
C ARG A 17 -21.68 34.04 -7.47
N ARG A 18 -20.82 34.15 -6.47
CA ARG A 18 -19.40 33.84 -6.64
C ARG A 18 -19.35 32.38 -7.03
N PHE A 19 -19.33 32.11 -8.33
CA PHE A 19 -18.99 30.80 -8.84
C PHE A 19 -17.57 30.55 -8.39
N SER A 20 -17.39 29.66 -7.41
CA SER A 20 -16.10 29.02 -7.20
C SER A 20 -15.71 28.44 -8.56
N ALA A 21 -14.66 29.00 -9.16
CA ALA A 21 -14.13 28.62 -10.46
C ALA A 21 -13.55 27.20 -10.35
N LYS A 22 -14.43 26.20 -10.38
CA LYS A 22 -14.02 24.79 -10.34
C LYS A 22 -13.40 24.47 -11.70
N SER A 23 -12.15 23.96 -11.69
CA SER A 23 -11.45 23.47 -12.88
C SER A 23 -12.37 22.62 -13.75
N LYS A 24 -12.43 22.91 -15.05
CA LYS A 24 -13.29 22.19 -15.98
C LYS A 24 -12.73 20.80 -16.23
N VAL A 25 -13.56 19.79 -16.00
CA VAL A 25 -13.21 18.38 -16.20
C VAL A 25 -13.51 18.01 -17.64
N VAL A 26 -12.52 17.47 -18.34
CA VAL A 26 -12.61 17.12 -19.76
C VAL A 26 -12.30 15.64 -19.95
N LEU A 27 -13.15 14.98 -20.74
CA LEU A 27 -12.94 13.58 -21.12
C LEU A 27 -11.80 13.51 -22.13
N ASP A 28 -10.94 12.50 -21.99
CA ASP A 28 -9.88 12.22 -22.96
C ASP A 28 -10.42 12.17 -24.40
N GLU A 29 -9.73 12.84 -25.32
CA GLU A 29 -10.22 13.10 -26.69
C GLU A 29 -10.45 11.80 -27.47
N THR A 30 -9.48 10.88 -27.46
CA THR A 30 -9.61 9.56 -28.10
C THR A 30 -10.82 8.80 -27.54
N THR A 31 -10.97 8.79 -26.21
CA THR A 31 -12.10 8.15 -25.55
C THR A 31 -13.43 8.80 -25.94
N SER A 32 -13.47 10.13 -26.05
CA SER A 32 -14.65 10.91 -26.43
C SER A 32 -15.10 10.62 -27.86
N THR A 33 -14.16 10.58 -28.80
CA THR A 33 -14.41 10.25 -30.22
C THR A 33 -14.97 8.84 -30.36
N LEU A 34 -14.35 7.84 -29.73
CA LEU A 34 -14.81 6.45 -29.76
C LEU A 34 -16.24 6.29 -29.21
N PHE A 35 -16.61 7.07 -28.18
CA PHE A 35 -17.98 7.04 -27.68
C PHE A 35 -18.99 7.77 -28.56
N SER A 36 -18.57 8.81 -29.28
CA SER A 36 -19.43 9.59 -30.16
C SER A 36 -19.78 8.79 -31.41
N ASN A 37 -18.83 7.99 -31.90
CA ASN A 37 -19.00 7.09 -33.04
C ASN A 37 -19.67 5.74 -32.67
N ASP A 38 -20.02 5.53 -31.40
CA ASP A 38 -20.54 4.25 -30.85
C ASP A 38 -19.61 3.03 -31.08
N GLU A 39 -18.32 3.27 -31.30
CA GLU A 39 -17.28 2.25 -31.49
C GLU A 39 -16.88 1.59 -30.16
N MET A 40 -17.16 2.26 -29.03
CA MET A 40 -16.82 1.76 -27.69
C MET A 40 -17.96 1.93 -26.69
N LYS A 41 -18.29 0.85 -25.97
CA LYS A 41 -19.22 0.93 -24.83
C LYS A 41 -18.51 1.60 -23.63
N TYR A 42 -19.23 2.43 -22.88
CA TYR A 42 -18.67 3.11 -21.69
C TYR A 42 -17.97 2.17 -20.70
N ARG A 43 -18.50 0.96 -20.48
CA ARG A 43 -17.91 -0.05 -19.59
C ARG A 43 -16.64 -0.71 -20.13
N HIS A 44 -16.18 -0.34 -21.33
CA HIS A 44 -15.01 -0.88 -22.02
C HIS A 44 -13.89 0.16 -22.21
N HIS A 45 -14.00 1.35 -21.61
CA HIS A 45 -12.94 2.35 -21.70
C HIS A 45 -11.61 1.84 -21.15
N GLU A 46 -10.49 2.31 -21.70
CA GLU A 46 -9.13 1.80 -21.40
C GLU A 46 -8.69 1.98 -19.94
N GLY A 47 -9.33 2.90 -19.21
CA GLY A 47 -9.12 3.06 -17.77
C GLY A 47 -9.60 1.88 -16.90
N ILE A 48 -10.45 0.98 -17.43
CA ILE A 48 -10.94 -0.21 -16.71
C ILE A 48 -10.00 -1.40 -16.93
N ILE A 49 -9.45 -1.93 -15.84
CA ILE A 49 -8.67 -3.17 -15.89
C ILE A 49 -9.62 -4.36 -15.78
N LYS A 50 -9.75 -5.12 -16.88
CA LYS A 50 -10.48 -6.38 -16.95
C LYS A 50 -9.54 -7.58 -16.89
N PRO A 51 -9.99 -8.76 -16.42
CA PRO A 51 -11.29 -9.04 -15.84
C PRO A 51 -11.43 -8.46 -14.42
N ARG A 52 -12.67 -8.17 -14.01
CA ARG A 52 -12.98 -7.65 -12.66
C ARG A 52 -12.75 -8.70 -11.56
N THR A 53 -12.93 -9.95 -11.95
CA THR A 53 -12.84 -11.15 -11.13
C THR A 53 -12.05 -12.14 -11.97
N PRO A 54 -10.71 -12.12 -11.88
CA PRO A 54 -9.89 -13.11 -12.59
C PRO A 54 -10.28 -14.51 -12.13
N ASP A 55 -10.35 -15.44 -13.08
CA ASP A 55 -10.62 -16.83 -12.79
C ASP A 55 -9.35 -17.48 -12.25
N PHE A 56 -9.48 -18.20 -11.14
CA PHE A 56 -8.36 -18.96 -10.59
C PHE A 56 -8.10 -20.20 -11.47
N PRO A 57 -6.85 -20.54 -11.81
CA PRO A 57 -6.58 -21.60 -12.76
C PRO A 57 -7.09 -22.96 -12.27
N GLU A 58 -7.86 -23.66 -13.11
CA GLU A 58 -8.45 -24.95 -12.74
C GLU A 58 -7.38 -26.00 -12.44
N TRP A 59 -6.26 -25.98 -13.17
CA TRP A 59 -5.11 -26.85 -12.91
C TRP A 59 -4.55 -26.65 -11.50
N ALA A 60 -4.47 -25.39 -11.03
CA ALA A 60 -3.94 -25.07 -9.71
C ALA A 60 -4.91 -25.52 -8.62
N SER A 61 -6.21 -25.30 -8.82
CA SER A 61 -7.25 -25.79 -7.90
C SER A 61 -7.22 -27.31 -7.77
N LYS A 62 -7.05 -28.02 -8.88
CA LYS A 62 -6.92 -29.48 -8.91
C LYS A 62 -5.65 -29.93 -8.18
N GLU A 63 -4.49 -29.37 -8.52
CA GLU A 63 -3.21 -29.77 -7.93
C GLU A 63 -3.17 -29.52 -6.41
N ILE A 64 -3.70 -28.40 -5.93
CA ILE A 64 -3.83 -28.14 -4.48
C ILE A 64 -4.69 -29.23 -3.82
N ARG A 65 -5.80 -29.63 -4.45
CA ARG A 65 -6.65 -30.69 -3.90
C ARG A 65 -5.91 -32.03 -3.84
N ASP A 66 -5.14 -32.35 -4.87
CA ASP A 66 -4.40 -33.61 -4.96
C ASP A 66 -3.24 -33.66 -3.94
N ILE A 67 -2.51 -32.54 -3.75
CA ILE A 67 -1.53 -32.37 -2.65
C ILE A 67 -2.17 -32.67 -1.30
N LEU A 68 -3.34 -32.08 -1.01
CA LEU A 68 -4.02 -32.28 0.28
C LEU A 68 -4.44 -33.74 0.50
N LYS A 69 -4.92 -34.43 -0.55
CA LYS A 69 -5.28 -35.84 -0.49
C LYS A 69 -4.06 -36.73 -0.21
N GLU A 70 -2.97 -36.54 -0.94
CA GLU A 70 -1.74 -37.33 -0.78
C GLU A 70 -1.13 -37.15 0.61
N LYS A 71 -1.20 -35.93 1.16
CA LYS A 71 -0.73 -35.64 2.52
C LYS A 71 -1.76 -36.02 3.60
N HIS A 72 -2.87 -36.67 3.22
CA HIS A 72 -3.93 -37.12 4.12
C HIS A 72 -4.51 -35.99 5.00
N VAL A 73 -4.61 -34.78 4.45
CA VAL A 73 -5.11 -33.60 5.16
C VAL A 73 -6.64 -33.54 5.09
N LEU A 74 -7.30 -33.49 6.24
CA LEU A 74 -8.75 -33.32 6.31
C LEU A 74 -9.16 -31.91 5.87
N LEU A 75 -10.09 -31.84 4.91
CA LEU A 75 -10.56 -30.57 4.34
C LEU A 75 -11.19 -29.64 5.40
N LYS A 76 -11.87 -30.22 6.39
CA LYS A 76 -12.47 -29.46 7.51
C LYS A 76 -11.41 -28.74 8.34
N ASP A 77 -10.32 -29.43 8.65
CA ASP A 77 -9.26 -28.93 9.53
C ASP A 77 -8.42 -27.86 8.81
N ILE A 78 -8.02 -28.12 7.56
CA ILE A 78 -7.25 -27.15 6.79
C ILE A 78 -8.06 -25.89 6.49
N LYS A 79 -9.38 -26.02 6.28
CA LYS A 79 -10.29 -24.87 6.14
C LYS A 79 -10.32 -24.03 7.42
N ALA A 80 -10.45 -24.65 8.59
CA ALA A 80 -10.42 -23.93 9.87
C ALA A 80 -9.08 -23.22 10.09
N SER A 81 -7.97 -23.92 9.85
CA SER A 81 -6.60 -23.37 9.93
C SER A 81 -6.39 -22.21 8.96
N ALA A 82 -6.87 -22.32 7.72
CA ALA A 82 -6.78 -21.26 6.72
C ALA A 82 -7.57 -20.00 7.11
N ILE A 83 -8.73 -20.14 7.74
CA ILE A 83 -9.51 -18.99 8.25
C ILE A 83 -8.74 -18.31 9.39
N ASN A 84 -8.17 -19.09 10.32
CA ASN A 84 -7.37 -18.56 11.42
C ASN A 84 -6.12 -17.83 10.93
N LEU A 85 -5.41 -18.43 9.96
CA LEU A 85 -4.23 -17.84 9.35
C LEU A 85 -4.55 -16.52 8.64
N ASN A 86 -5.63 -16.47 7.86
CA ASN A 86 -6.07 -15.21 7.23
C ASN A 86 -6.37 -14.11 8.27
N ARG A 87 -7.03 -14.46 9.39
CA ARG A 87 -7.25 -13.50 10.49
C ARG A 87 -5.94 -13.03 11.12
N TYR A 88 -4.95 -13.91 11.24
CA TYR A 88 -3.63 -13.56 11.75
C TYR A 88 -2.90 -12.60 10.80
N LEU A 89 -2.82 -12.93 9.51
CA LEU A 89 -2.18 -12.11 8.48
C LEU A 89 -2.82 -10.72 8.35
N HIS A 90 -4.15 -10.65 8.41
CA HIS A 90 -4.87 -9.38 8.37
C HIS A 90 -4.53 -8.44 9.54
N ASN A 91 -4.17 -8.99 10.71
CA ASN A 91 -3.79 -8.22 11.88
C ASN A 91 -2.26 -8.05 12.01
N ARG A 92 -1.49 -8.56 11.05
CA ARG A 92 -0.03 -8.52 11.09
C ARG A 92 0.46 -7.07 10.97
N ARG A 93 1.47 -6.74 11.77
CA ARG A 93 2.15 -5.45 11.79
C ARG A 93 3.67 -5.68 11.67
N PRO A 94 4.46 -4.74 11.15
CA PRO A 94 5.91 -4.86 11.22
C PRO A 94 6.40 -4.88 12.68
N PRO A 95 7.63 -5.37 12.91
CA PRO A 95 8.26 -5.28 14.22
C PRO A 95 8.34 -3.82 14.70
N VAL A 96 8.25 -3.64 16.01
CA VAL A 96 8.41 -2.33 16.65
C VAL A 96 9.91 -1.99 16.63
N GLU A 97 10.26 -0.84 16.07
CA GLU A 97 11.65 -0.39 16.02
C GLU A 97 12.11 0.14 17.39
N ASP A 98 13.40 0.00 17.69
CA ASP A 98 13.97 0.37 18.99
C ASP A 98 13.67 1.83 19.39
N HIS A 99 13.69 2.74 18.41
CA HIS A 99 13.40 4.16 18.64
C HIS A 99 11.92 4.44 18.99
N GLN A 100 11.00 3.54 18.64
CA GLN A 100 9.57 3.66 18.93
C GLN A 100 9.18 3.03 20.27
N LEU A 101 10.04 2.17 20.80
CA LEU A 101 9.76 1.40 22.00
C LEU A 101 9.51 2.30 23.23
N PRO A 102 10.31 3.35 23.52
CA PRO A 102 10.07 4.22 24.68
C PRO A 102 8.67 4.86 24.67
N GLU A 103 8.25 5.44 23.54
CA GLU A 103 6.93 6.06 23.41
C GLU A 103 5.79 5.05 23.62
N LYS A 104 5.96 3.82 23.14
CA LYS A 104 4.98 2.74 23.33
C LYS A 104 4.91 2.25 24.76
N LEU A 105 6.05 2.14 25.44
CA LEU A 105 6.12 1.74 26.85
C LEU A 105 5.55 2.83 27.76
N GLN A 106 5.77 4.10 27.44
CA GLN A 106 5.12 5.21 28.14
C GLN A 106 3.59 5.11 28.05
N LYS A 107 3.04 4.82 26.86
CA LYS A 107 1.58 4.60 26.72
C LYS A 107 1.06 3.43 27.55
N VAL A 108 1.86 2.37 27.70
CA VAL A 108 1.50 1.24 28.57
C VAL A 108 1.43 1.68 30.02
N GLU A 109 2.41 2.47 30.48
CA GLU A 109 2.45 3.04 31.83
C GLU A 109 1.27 3.99 32.09
N GLU A 110 0.96 4.87 31.13
CA GLU A 110 -0.22 5.74 31.18
C GLU A 110 -1.52 4.93 31.34
N CYS A 111 -1.73 3.92 30.49
CA CYS A 111 -2.91 3.04 30.56
C CYS A 111 -3.01 2.24 31.87
N LEU A 112 -1.87 1.88 32.47
CA LEU A 112 -1.85 1.20 33.75
C LEU A 112 -2.30 2.10 34.89
N ASN A 113 -1.90 3.37 34.81
CA ASN A 113 -2.15 4.40 35.82
C ASN A 113 -3.46 5.19 35.60
N GLU A 114 -4.22 4.94 34.53
CA GLU A 114 -5.50 5.61 34.21
C GLU A 114 -6.55 5.61 35.35
N ARG A 115 -6.44 4.70 36.33
CA ARG A 115 -7.37 4.56 37.47
C ARG A 115 -6.70 4.67 38.85
N VAL A 116 -5.44 5.08 38.89
CA VAL A 116 -4.67 5.28 40.13
C VAL A 116 -5.07 6.64 40.69
N THR A 117 -5.57 6.70 41.92
CA THR A 117 -5.95 7.97 42.57
C THR A 117 -4.72 8.74 43.04
N ASP A 118 -4.81 10.04 43.31
CA ASP A 118 -3.67 10.88 43.73
C ASP A 118 -2.94 10.37 45.00
N ASN A 119 -3.57 9.50 45.79
CA ASN A 119 -3.01 8.88 46.99
C ASN A 119 -2.34 7.51 46.75
N ASP A 120 -2.50 6.92 45.56
CA ASP A 120 -1.91 5.64 45.18
C ASP A 120 -0.55 5.86 44.48
N GLN A 121 0.43 5.00 44.76
CA GLN A 121 1.72 5.06 44.06
C GLN A 121 1.54 4.74 42.57
N LYS A 122 2.05 5.63 41.71
CA LYS A 122 2.12 5.38 40.27
C LYS A 122 2.96 4.14 40.00
N ILE A 123 2.44 3.26 39.15
CA ILE A 123 3.11 2.04 38.73
C ILE A 123 4.08 2.41 37.60
N SER A 124 5.39 2.36 37.87
CA SER A 124 6.42 2.44 36.82
C SER A 124 6.45 1.13 36.04
N ILE A 125 6.68 1.19 34.73
CA ILE A 125 6.79 -0.01 33.91
C ILE A 125 7.98 -0.90 34.31
N GLU A 126 9.01 -0.30 34.91
CA GLU A 126 10.23 -0.97 35.37
C GLU A 126 9.98 -1.87 36.60
N ASP A 127 8.93 -1.57 37.38
CA ASP A 127 8.58 -2.26 38.62
C ASP A 127 7.53 -3.37 38.39
N ILE A 128 7.10 -3.57 37.15
CA ILE A 128 6.04 -4.54 36.81
C ILE A 128 6.64 -5.89 36.43
N ASP A 129 6.31 -6.91 37.20
CA ASP A 129 6.44 -8.28 36.74
C ASP A 129 5.27 -8.67 35.81
N PHE A 130 5.53 -8.63 34.50
CA PHE A 130 4.56 -9.03 33.49
C PHE A 130 4.20 -10.53 33.55
N ARG A 131 4.97 -11.39 34.24
CA ARG A 131 4.68 -12.84 34.41
C ARG A 131 3.55 -13.09 35.40
N THR A 132 3.40 -12.23 36.39
CA THR A 132 2.36 -12.33 37.41
C THR A 132 1.21 -11.33 37.17
N ASN A 133 1.49 -10.17 36.58
CA ASN A 133 0.47 -9.14 36.34
C ASN A 133 -0.26 -9.32 35.00
N ARG A 134 -1.41 -10.01 35.03
CA ARG A 134 -2.28 -10.24 33.86
C ARG A 134 -2.78 -8.95 33.21
N LYS A 135 -3.15 -7.94 34.01
CA LYS A 135 -3.65 -6.64 33.50
C LYS A 135 -2.56 -5.94 32.70
N ALA A 136 -1.36 -5.82 33.28
CA ALA A 136 -0.21 -5.21 32.62
C ALA A 136 0.19 -5.96 31.34
N ARG A 137 0.17 -7.30 31.37
CA ARG A 137 0.44 -8.09 30.17
C ARG A 137 -0.56 -7.82 29.05
N ASN A 138 -1.85 -7.69 29.36
CA ASN A 138 -2.87 -7.38 28.36
C ASN A 138 -2.71 -5.97 27.79
N ILE A 139 -2.41 -4.98 28.63
CA ILE A 139 -2.15 -3.59 28.19
C ILE A 139 -0.88 -3.54 27.33
N LEU A 140 0.20 -4.23 27.72
CA LEU A 140 1.41 -4.36 26.93
C LEU A 140 1.10 -4.93 25.54
N LYS A 141 0.36 -6.05 25.47
CA LYS A 141 -0.06 -6.68 24.21
C LYS A 141 -0.87 -5.74 23.31
N GLN A 142 -1.68 -4.86 23.87
CA GLN A 142 -2.49 -3.93 23.09
C GLN A 142 -1.65 -2.80 22.46
N ASN A 143 -0.57 -2.39 23.12
CA ASN A 143 0.23 -1.22 22.73
C ASN A 143 1.55 -1.57 22.01
N VAL A 144 2.15 -2.70 22.37
CA VAL A 144 3.39 -3.24 21.82
C VAL A 144 3.06 -4.53 21.07
N TYR A 145 3.10 -4.47 19.74
CA TYR A 145 2.87 -5.63 18.90
C TYR A 145 4.06 -6.59 19.01
N ASN A 146 3.80 -7.83 19.42
CA ASN A 146 4.82 -8.87 19.44
C ASN A 146 4.93 -9.53 18.06
N TRP A 147 5.76 -8.93 17.22
CA TRP A 147 6.10 -9.53 15.94
C TRP A 147 6.91 -10.79 16.13
N GLN A 148 6.54 -11.84 15.40
CA GLN A 148 7.28 -13.10 15.32
C GLN A 148 7.32 -13.54 13.85
N PRO A 149 8.47 -14.04 13.37
CA PRO A 149 8.56 -14.58 12.02
C PRO A 149 7.66 -15.81 11.90
N ILE A 150 6.95 -15.94 10.78
CA ILE A 150 6.20 -17.17 10.52
C ILE A 150 7.19 -18.24 10.06
N LYS A 151 7.32 -19.32 10.81
CA LYS A 151 8.08 -20.48 10.38
C LYS A 151 7.23 -21.31 9.43
N PHE A 152 7.50 -21.17 8.13
CA PHE A 152 6.83 -21.95 7.08
C PHE A 152 7.39 -23.38 7.00
N ASP A 153 7.00 -24.22 7.96
CA ASP A 153 7.17 -25.67 7.92
C ASP A 153 6.11 -26.34 7.03
N LYS A 154 6.19 -27.66 6.84
CA LYS A 154 5.28 -28.38 5.91
C LYS A 154 3.79 -28.13 6.22
N PRO A 155 3.29 -28.27 7.46
CA PRO A 155 1.88 -27.98 7.78
C PRO A 155 1.49 -26.51 7.59
N THR A 156 2.36 -25.57 7.99
CA THR A 156 2.08 -24.13 7.86
C THR A 156 2.05 -23.73 6.39
N SER A 157 2.96 -24.25 5.57
CA SER A 157 3.00 -24.03 4.13
C SER A 157 1.75 -24.57 3.42
N LEU A 158 1.24 -25.74 3.80
CA LEU A 158 -0.05 -26.25 3.28
C LEU A 158 -1.22 -25.36 3.70
N THR A 159 -1.22 -24.87 4.94
CA THR A 159 -2.26 -23.95 5.42
C THR A 159 -2.23 -22.64 4.65
N TYR A 160 -1.03 -22.09 4.41
CA TYR A 160 -0.82 -20.85 3.65
C TYR A 160 -1.21 -21.03 2.17
N LEU A 161 -0.87 -22.16 1.56
CA LEU A 161 -1.30 -22.55 0.21
C LEU A 161 -2.82 -22.50 0.07
N VAL A 162 -3.56 -23.10 1.00
CA VAL A 162 -5.03 -23.07 0.98
C VAL A 162 -5.58 -21.67 1.30
N ALA A 163 -4.95 -20.96 2.24
CA ALA A 163 -5.44 -19.68 2.74
C ALA A 163 -5.29 -18.53 1.75
N ARG A 164 -4.20 -18.52 0.96
CA ARG A 164 -3.74 -17.36 0.17
C ARG A 164 -3.58 -17.59 -1.33
N SER A 165 -3.63 -18.83 -1.82
CA SER A 165 -3.39 -19.13 -3.25
C SER A 165 -4.25 -18.32 -4.20
N VAL A 166 -5.57 -18.31 -3.97
CA VAL A 166 -6.52 -17.62 -4.85
C VAL A 166 -6.35 -16.11 -4.76
N GLN A 167 -6.28 -15.57 -3.55
CA GLN A 167 -6.19 -14.14 -3.26
C GLN A 167 -4.92 -13.55 -3.88
N ASN A 168 -3.77 -14.16 -3.59
CA ASN A 168 -2.50 -13.70 -4.10
C ASN A 168 -2.47 -13.78 -5.63
N TYR A 169 -2.94 -14.88 -6.21
CA TYR A 169 -3.04 -15.02 -7.67
C TYR A 169 -3.87 -13.91 -8.32
N VAL A 170 -5.11 -13.66 -7.85
CA VAL A 170 -5.99 -12.68 -8.52
C VAL A 170 -5.46 -11.25 -8.40
N VAL A 171 -4.79 -10.93 -7.29
CA VAL A 171 -4.14 -9.62 -7.09
C VAL A 171 -2.99 -9.47 -8.08
N LEU A 172 -2.09 -10.46 -8.12
CA LEU A 172 -0.91 -10.45 -8.98
C LEU A 172 -1.31 -10.43 -10.46
N TYR A 173 -2.28 -11.25 -10.87
CA TYR A 173 -2.82 -11.23 -12.22
C TYR A 173 -3.34 -9.84 -12.59
N LYS A 174 -4.10 -9.19 -11.71
CA LYS A 174 -4.64 -7.85 -11.97
C LYS A 174 -3.54 -6.80 -12.14
N ILE A 175 -2.48 -6.86 -11.33
CA ILE A 175 -1.34 -5.93 -11.40
C ILE A 175 -0.53 -6.16 -12.68
N LEU A 176 -0.16 -7.40 -12.97
CA LEU A 176 0.62 -7.76 -14.16
C LEU A 176 -0.15 -7.47 -15.46
N ASN A 177 -1.45 -7.75 -15.48
CA ASN A 177 -2.31 -7.47 -16.62
C ASN A 177 -2.51 -5.96 -16.82
N GLU A 178 -2.52 -5.15 -15.75
CA GLU A 178 -2.48 -3.69 -15.90
C GLU A 178 -1.19 -3.23 -16.61
N ILE A 179 -0.03 -3.82 -16.30
CA ILE A 179 1.22 -3.56 -17.03
C ILE A 179 1.05 -3.95 -18.50
N LYS A 180 0.56 -5.16 -18.80
CA LYS A 180 0.38 -5.62 -20.17
C LYS A 180 -0.59 -4.76 -20.99
N GLN A 181 -1.66 -4.26 -20.38
CA GLN A 181 -2.65 -3.41 -21.06
C GLN A 181 -2.12 -2.02 -21.37
N ARG A 182 -1.32 -1.44 -20.46
CA ARG A 182 -0.81 -0.08 -20.57
C ARG A 182 0.50 0.02 -21.33
N ASP A 183 1.34 -1.01 -21.25
CA ASP A 183 2.60 -1.12 -21.98
C ASP A 183 2.50 -2.30 -22.96
N LYS A 184 1.69 -2.12 -24.01
CA LYS A 184 1.26 -3.18 -24.94
C LYS A 184 2.44 -3.93 -25.59
N ASN A 185 3.51 -3.18 -25.86
CA ASN A 185 4.73 -3.66 -26.52
C ASN A 185 5.73 -4.32 -25.56
N PHE A 186 5.51 -4.23 -24.25
CA PHE A 186 6.41 -4.85 -23.28
C PHE A 186 6.29 -6.39 -23.31
N THR A 187 7.43 -7.03 -23.54
CA THR A 187 7.58 -8.49 -23.58
C THR A 187 8.75 -8.91 -22.69
N PRO A 188 8.53 -9.10 -21.38
CA PRO A 188 9.59 -9.47 -20.45
C PRO A 188 10.18 -10.83 -20.81
N LYS A 189 11.50 -10.94 -20.71
CA LYS A 189 12.30 -12.15 -20.89
C LYS A 189 12.75 -12.73 -19.55
N THR A 190 12.94 -11.90 -18.53
CA THR A 190 13.43 -12.33 -17.23
C THR A 190 12.55 -11.80 -16.10
N LEU A 191 12.25 -12.64 -15.11
CA LEU A 191 11.45 -12.28 -13.94
C LEU A 191 12.10 -12.80 -12.66
N PHE A 192 12.30 -11.94 -11.68
CA PHE A 192 12.79 -12.30 -10.34
C PHE A 192 11.69 -12.13 -9.30
N ASP A 193 11.33 -13.23 -8.64
CA ASP A 193 10.32 -13.34 -7.60
C ASP A 193 10.96 -13.54 -6.22
N PHE A 194 10.89 -12.52 -5.36
CA PHE A 194 11.50 -12.49 -4.04
C PHE A 194 10.47 -12.75 -2.93
N GLY A 195 10.76 -13.74 -2.08
CA GLY A 195 9.75 -14.33 -1.20
C GLY A 195 8.70 -15.07 -2.02
N SER A 196 9.15 -15.85 -3.00
CA SER A 196 8.28 -16.46 -4.03
C SER A 196 7.21 -17.41 -3.47
N GLY A 197 7.39 -17.90 -2.24
CA GLY A 197 6.50 -18.85 -1.59
C GLY A 197 6.23 -20.06 -2.48
N PHE A 198 4.96 -20.38 -2.67
CA PHE A 198 4.50 -21.46 -3.55
C PHE A 198 4.26 -21.01 -5.02
N GLY A 199 4.70 -19.81 -5.41
CA GLY A 199 4.80 -19.40 -6.81
C GLY A 199 3.57 -18.70 -7.41
N THR A 200 2.76 -17.96 -6.65
CA THR A 200 1.57 -17.29 -7.24
C THR A 200 1.91 -16.25 -8.29
N VAL A 201 3.06 -15.59 -8.19
CA VAL A 201 3.55 -14.64 -9.21
C VAL A 201 3.81 -15.40 -10.51
N MET A 202 4.40 -16.59 -10.44
CA MET A 202 4.69 -17.45 -11.58
C MET A 202 3.40 -17.86 -12.30
N TRP A 203 2.35 -18.21 -11.55
CA TRP A 203 1.06 -18.59 -12.15
C TRP A 203 0.40 -17.42 -12.86
N ALA A 204 0.43 -16.22 -12.26
CA ALA A 204 -0.10 -15.03 -12.92
C ALA A 204 0.73 -14.62 -14.14
N ALA A 205 2.05 -14.72 -14.05
CA ALA A 205 2.97 -14.43 -15.14
C ALA A 205 2.83 -15.43 -16.28
N SER A 206 2.56 -16.72 -16.00
CA SER A 206 2.42 -17.73 -17.05
C SER A 206 1.19 -17.46 -17.91
N GLU A 207 0.06 -17.06 -17.32
CA GLU A 207 -1.15 -16.70 -18.04
C GLU A 207 -1.00 -15.47 -18.96
N ILE A 208 -0.01 -14.60 -18.70
CA ILE A 208 0.17 -13.34 -19.43
C ILE A 208 1.36 -13.39 -20.40
N TRP A 209 2.46 -14.05 -20.00
CA TRP A 209 3.77 -13.97 -20.66
C TRP A 209 4.48 -15.33 -20.77
N SER A 210 3.77 -16.47 -20.75
CA SER A 210 4.39 -17.81 -20.90
C SER A 210 5.35 -17.92 -22.08
N ASN A 211 5.05 -17.24 -23.19
CA ASN A 211 5.81 -17.35 -24.44
C ASN A 211 7.02 -16.41 -24.50
N SER A 212 7.13 -15.43 -23.59
CA SER A 212 8.22 -14.44 -23.62
C SER A 212 9.24 -14.65 -22.51
N ILE A 213 8.81 -15.08 -21.32
CA ILE A 213 9.70 -15.32 -20.18
C ILE A 213 10.57 -16.55 -20.47
N LYS A 214 11.88 -16.36 -20.43
CA LYS A 214 12.91 -17.38 -20.65
C LYS A 214 13.61 -17.79 -19.36
N GLU A 215 13.66 -16.89 -18.38
CA GLU A 215 14.23 -17.13 -17.06
C GLU A 215 13.26 -16.62 -15.99
N TYR A 216 12.91 -17.51 -15.06
CA TYR A 216 12.13 -17.17 -13.88
C TYR A 216 12.94 -17.55 -12.64
N PHE A 217 13.39 -16.55 -11.90
CA PHE A 217 14.26 -16.74 -10.75
C PHE A 217 13.47 -16.56 -9.45
N CYS A 218 13.42 -17.60 -8.62
CA CYS A 218 12.70 -17.64 -7.36
C CYS A 218 13.69 -17.57 -6.19
N VAL A 219 13.43 -16.69 -5.22
CA VAL A 219 14.12 -16.69 -3.93
C VAL A 219 13.11 -16.85 -2.80
N ASP A 220 13.25 -17.88 -1.97
CA ASP A 220 12.44 -18.08 -0.76
C ASP A 220 13.22 -18.84 0.31
N VAL A 221 13.16 -18.39 1.57
CA VAL A 221 13.90 -19.01 2.67
C VAL A 221 13.33 -20.38 3.10
N SER A 222 12.05 -20.67 2.82
CA SER A 222 11.38 -21.90 3.23
C SER A 222 11.54 -23.00 2.19
N GLU A 223 12.26 -24.05 2.57
CA GLU A 223 12.36 -25.28 1.78
C GLU A 223 10.98 -25.92 1.50
N ALA A 224 10.08 -25.90 2.49
CA ALA A 224 8.73 -26.45 2.34
C ALA A 224 7.89 -25.68 1.32
N MET A 225 8.07 -24.35 1.23
CA MET A 225 7.42 -23.53 0.20
C MET A 225 8.01 -23.81 -1.19
N ILE A 226 9.34 -23.92 -1.28
CA ILE A 226 10.03 -24.26 -2.53
C ILE A 226 9.57 -25.63 -3.06
N GLU A 227 9.50 -26.67 -2.21
CA GLU A 227 9.02 -28.01 -2.59
C GLU A 227 7.59 -27.94 -3.20
N LEU A 228 6.70 -27.17 -2.59
CA LEU A 228 5.34 -26.95 -3.12
C LEU A 228 5.37 -26.16 -4.43
N SER A 229 6.19 -25.12 -4.51
CA SER A 229 6.34 -24.28 -5.70
C SER A 229 6.82 -25.09 -6.91
N GLU A 230 7.84 -25.92 -6.74
CA GLU A 230 8.39 -26.80 -7.78
C GLU A 230 7.33 -27.79 -8.29
N ARG A 231 6.53 -28.35 -7.38
CA ARG A 231 5.42 -29.24 -7.76
C ARG A 231 4.35 -28.50 -8.54
N LEU A 232 3.92 -27.33 -8.06
CA LEU A 232 2.90 -26.52 -8.71
C LEU A 232 3.38 -25.96 -10.06
N ALA A 233 4.67 -25.65 -10.19
CA ALA A 233 5.31 -25.26 -11.44
C ALA A 233 5.18 -26.34 -12.52
N LYS A 234 5.39 -27.62 -12.15
CA LYS A 234 5.23 -28.75 -13.07
C LYS A 234 3.78 -28.94 -13.52
N ALA A 235 2.81 -28.68 -12.63
CA ALA A 235 1.38 -28.75 -12.94
C ALA A 235 0.85 -27.54 -13.73
N ALA A 236 1.61 -26.44 -13.77
CA ALA A 236 1.17 -25.17 -14.36
C ALA A 236 0.82 -25.30 -15.85
N LYS A 237 -0.25 -24.63 -16.26
CA LYS A 237 -0.67 -24.53 -17.66
C LYS A 237 -1.14 -23.10 -17.93
N PRO A 238 -0.47 -22.33 -18.81
CA PRO A 238 0.77 -22.67 -19.52
C PRO A 238 1.99 -22.74 -18.58
N GLN A 239 3.06 -23.42 -19.02
CA GLN A 239 4.33 -23.49 -18.29
C GLN A 239 5.24 -22.33 -18.68
N ILE A 240 6.09 -21.91 -17.74
CA ILE A 240 7.21 -20.98 -17.98
C ILE A 240 8.50 -21.82 -18.03
N ALA A 241 9.37 -21.53 -18.99
CA ALA A 241 10.68 -22.15 -19.09
C ALA A 241 11.71 -21.49 -18.15
N GLY A 242 12.77 -22.22 -17.81
CA GLY A 242 13.92 -21.66 -17.09
C GLY A 242 13.62 -21.22 -15.66
N ILE A 243 12.75 -21.95 -14.96
CA ILE A 243 12.46 -21.70 -13.54
C ILE A 243 13.64 -22.22 -12.70
N SER A 244 14.14 -21.39 -11.79
CA SER A 244 15.22 -21.75 -10.87
C SER A 244 14.94 -21.22 -9.46
N TYR A 245 15.36 -21.98 -8.45
CA TYR A 245 15.08 -21.70 -7.04
C TYR A 245 16.36 -21.51 -6.25
N ARG A 246 16.35 -20.56 -5.31
CA ARG A 246 17.41 -20.32 -4.32
C ARG A 246 16.79 -19.96 -2.97
N GLN A 247 17.48 -20.32 -1.89
CA GLN A 247 17.05 -19.93 -0.54
C GLN A 247 17.51 -18.53 -0.13
N TYR A 248 18.59 -18.05 -0.75
CA TYR A 248 19.26 -16.81 -0.36
C TYR A 248 19.31 -15.83 -1.52
N PHE A 249 19.33 -14.55 -1.17
CA PHE A 249 19.50 -13.48 -2.14
C PHE A 249 20.85 -13.64 -2.87
N PRO A 250 20.92 -13.46 -4.20
CA PRO A 250 22.17 -13.59 -4.94
C PRO A 250 23.21 -12.54 -4.49
N ALA A 251 24.43 -12.99 -4.22
CA ALA A 251 25.53 -12.08 -3.84
C ALA A 251 25.89 -11.10 -4.96
N SER A 252 25.85 -11.56 -6.21
CA SER A 252 26.09 -10.72 -7.38
C SER A 252 24.87 -9.84 -7.69
N MET A 253 25.13 -8.57 -8.03
CA MET A 253 24.10 -7.65 -8.52
C MET A 253 23.74 -7.88 -9.99
N GLN A 254 24.53 -8.64 -10.73
CA GLN A 254 24.19 -9.11 -12.09
C GLN A 254 23.78 -10.60 -12.08
N PRO A 255 22.90 -11.04 -13.00
CA PRO A 255 22.15 -10.23 -13.97
C PRO A 255 21.06 -9.37 -13.30
N THR A 256 20.52 -8.38 -14.02
CA THR A 256 19.26 -7.68 -13.71
C THR A 256 18.07 -8.38 -14.40
N TYR A 257 16.85 -8.04 -13.99
CA TYR A 257 15.61 -8.69 -14.43
C TYR A 257 14.60 -7.66 -14.94
N ASP A 258 13.91 -7.95 -16.04
CA ASP A 258 12.91 -7.05 -16.63
C ASP A 258 11.79 -6.75 -15.62
N ILE A 259 11.39 -7.75 -14.85
CA ILE A 259 10.44 -7.61 -13.74
C ILE A 259 11.07 -8.17 -12.45
N VAL A 260 11.00 -7.39 -11.37
CA VAL A 260 11.30 -7.84 -10.00
C VAL A 260 10.04 -7.70 -9.16
N VAL A 261 9.67 -8.74 -8.42
CA VAL A 261 8.46 -8.78 -7.59
C VAL A 261 8.83 -9.11 -6.15
N SER A 262 8.21 -8.41 -5.21
CA SER A 262 8.16 -8.76 -3.78
C SER A 262 6.71 -8.69 -3.33
N ALA A 263 6.07 -9.85 -3.15
CA ALA A 263 4.64 -9.92 -2.86
C ALA A 263 4.40 -10.63 -1.52
N TYR A 264 3.89 -9.87 -0.54
CA TYR A 264 3.58 -10.33 0.82
C TYR A 264 4.81 -10.79 1.61
N SER A 265 5.94 -10.12 1.39
CA SER A 265 7.25 -10.51 1.93
C SER A 265 7.82 -9.48 2.92
N LEU A 266 7.39 -8.23 2.88
CA LEU A 266 7.96 -7.15 3.70
C LEU A 266 7.57 -7.27 5.18
N PHE A 267 6.41 -7.86 5.49
CA PHE A 267 6.02 -8.18 6.87
C PHE A 267 6.92 -9.22 7.53
N GLU A 268 7.59 -10.06 6.75
CA GLU A 268 8.49 -11.11 7.27
C GLU A 268 9.91 -10.59 7.55
N MET A 269 10.17 -9.31 7.27
CA MET A 269 11.47 -8.69 7.55
C MET A 269 11.60 -8.32 9.03
N PRO A 270 12.76 -8.60 9.67
CA PRO A 270 12.94 -8.45 11.12
C PRO A 270 13.06 -7.00 11.61
N GLY A 271 13.06 -6.01 10.70
CA GLY A 271 13.17 -4.59 11.03
C GLY A 271 13.23 -3.69 9.81
N GLU A 272 13.12 -2.39 10.02
CA GLU A 272 13.17 -1.34 8.99
C GLU A 272 14.46 -1.40 8.17
N MET A 273 15.61 -1.49 8.83
CA MET A 273 16.90 -1.52 8.14
C MET A 273 17.02 -2.70 7.18
N ALA A 274 16.68 -3.92 7.62
CA ALA A 274 16.72 -5.12 6.79
C ALA A 274 15.76 -5.02 5.60
N ARG A 275 14.57 -4.45 5.83
CA ARG A 275 13.55 -4.23 4.81
C ARG A 275 14.02 -3.23 3.75
N LEU A 276 14.56 -2.07 4.16
CA LEU A 276 15.10 -1.06 3.24
C LEU A 276 16.31 -1.58 2.46
N GLU A 277 17.18 -2.38 3.09
CA GLU A 277 18.30 -3.03 2.41
C GLU A 277 17.80 -4.02 1.34
N ALA A 278 16.79 -4.83 1.66
CA ALA A 278 16.17 -5.74 0.69
C ALA A 278 15.55 -4.96 -0.48
N ILE A 279 14.78 -3.89 -0.20
CA ILE A 279 14.18 -3.03 -1.23
C ILE A 279 15.26 -2.43 -2.14
N LEU A 280 16.38 -1.95 -1.57
CA LEU A 280 17.49 -1.42 -2.35
C LEU A 280 18.10 -2.49 -3.27
N LYS A 281 18.33 -3.71 -2.77
CA LYS A 281 18.85 -4.83 -3.56
C LYS A 281 17.89 -5.21 -4.68
N LEU A 282 16.58 -5.28 -4.42
CA LEU A 282 15.55 -5.54 -5.42
C LEU A 282 15.53 -4.48 -6.51
N TRP A 283 15.59 -3.19 -6.14
CA TRP A 283 15.66 -2.09 -7.10
C TRP A 283 16.91 -2.13 -7.97
N ARG A 284 18.06 -2.51 -7.40
CA ARG A 284 19.31 -2.69 -8.16
C ARG A 284 19.24 -3.88 -9.13
N LYS A 285 18.49 -4.92 -8.79
CA LYS A 285 18.18 -6.05 -9.67
C LYS A 285 17.12 -5.75 -10.74
N THR A 286 16.43 -4.62 -10.65
CA THR A 286 15.34 -4.26 -11.57
C THR A 286 15.88 -3.59 -12.83
N GLU A 287 15.47 -4.07 -14.00
CA GLU A 287 15.72 -3.43 -15.29
C GLU A 287 14.54 -2.53 -15.72
N ASN A 288 13.30 -3.04 -15.69
CA ASN A 288 12.14 -2.25 -16.10
C ASN A 288 11.12 -2.01 -14.97
N TYR A 289 10.60 -3.06 -14.33
CA TYR A 289 9.51 -2.94 -13.36
C TYR A 289 9.85 -3.56 -12.01
N LEU A 290 9.73 -2.78 -10.93
CA LEU A 290 9.71 -3.27 -9.55
C LEU A 290 8.28 -3.26 -9.03
N ILE A 291 7.79 -4.40 -8.58
CA ILE A 291 6.44 -4.59 -8.07
C ILE A 291 6.53 -4.97 -6.59
N ILE A 292 5.85 -4.22 -5.74
CA ILE A 292 5.75 -4.49 -4.31
C ILE A 292 4.28 -4.59 -3.94
N VAL A 293 3.88 -5.68 -3.28
CA VAL A 293 2.50 -5.94 -2.87
C VAL A 293 2.47 -6.35 -1.41
N GLU A 294 1.53 -5.82 -0.64
CA GLU A 294 1.27 -6.20 0.75
C GLU A 294 -0.24 -6.22 1.03
N GLU A 295 -0.60 -6.68 2.22
CA GLU A 295 -1.98 -6.69 2.71
C GLU A 295 -2.64 -5.30 2.60
N GLY A 296 -3.93 -5.28 2.28
CA GLY A 296 -4.75 -4.06 2.18
C GLY A 296 -5.12 -3.45 3.54
N THR A 297 -4.23 -3.55 4.51
CA THR A 297 -4.37 -3.02 5.88
C THR A 297 -3.62 -1.69 5.98
N ASN A 298 -3.85 -0.93 7.06
CA ASN A 298 -3.07 0.28 7.30
C ASN A 298 -1.57 -0.01 7.46
N ALA A 299 -1.22 -1.14 8.09
CA ALA A 299 0.18 -1.56 8.22
C ALA A 299 0.81 -1.89 6.85
N GLY A 300 0.12 -2.66 6.00
CA GLY A 300 0.62 -3.00 4.66
C GLY A 300 0.72 -1.79 3.75
N PHE A 301 -0.26 -0.88 3.81
CA PHE A 301 -0.22 0.42 3.12
C PHE A 301 1.00 1.26 3.52
N LYS A 302 1.34 1.32 4.82
CA LYS A 302 2.52 2.04 5.30
C LYS A 302 3.82 1.43 4.77
N LEU A 303 3.95 0.10 4.79
CA LEU A 303 5.13 -0.60 4.24
C LEU A 303 5.32 -0.34 2.75
N VAL A 304 4.24 -0.40 1.96
CA VAL A 304 4.29 -0.12 0.52
C VAL A 304 4.70 1.34 0.25
N ASN A 305 4.20 2.30 1.03
CA ASN A 305 4.59 3.71 0.86
C ASN A 305 6.02 3.99 1.31
N GLU A 306 6.50 3.33 2.36
CA GLU A 306 7.90 3.38 2.76
C GLU A 306 8.80 2.94 1.62
N ALA A 307 8.52 1.78 1.02
CA ALA A 307 9.27 1.26 -0.11
C ALA A 307 9.19 2.19 -1.33
N ARG A 308 7.99 2.66 -1.68
CA ARG A 308 7.75 3.62 -2.76
C ARG A 308 8.60 4.88 -2.59
N ASP A 309 8.48 5.53 -1.44
CA ASP A 309 9.13 6.81 -1.20
C ASP A 309 10.65 6.64 -1.09
N PHE A 310 11.12 5.53 -0.49
CA PHE A 310 12.54 5.21 -0.44
C PHE A 310 13.13 5.06 -1.84
N VAL A 311 12.52 4.25 -2.72
CA VAL A 311 13.03 4.04 -4.08
C VAL A 311 12.98 5.33 -4.90
N LEU A 312 11.88 6.07 -4.87
CA LEU A 312 11.75 7.33 -5.62
C LEU A 312 12.80 8.36 -5.17
N LYS A 313 13.02 8.51 -3.86
CA LYS A 313 14.06 9.41 -3.31
C LYS A 313 15.46 8.95 -3.72
N TYR A 314 15.72 7.64 -3.64
CA TYR A 314 17.02 7.06 -3.96
C TYR A 314 17.35 7.21 -5.46
N ALA A 315 16.43 6.82 -6.34
CA ALA A 315 16.62 6.81 -7.78
C ALA A 315 16.68 8.22 -8.39
N ASN A 316 15.85 9.15 -7.90
CA ASN A 316 15.77 10.52 -8.41
C ASN A 316 16.65 11.50 -7.62
N SER A 317 17.57 11.00 -6.77
CA SER A 317 18.48 11.84 -6.00
C SER A 317 19.39 12.67 -6.92
N LYS A 318 19.51 13.96 -6.61
CA LYS A 318 20.37 14.87 -7.38
C LYS A 318 21.85 14.54 -7.27
N TYR A 319 22.25 13.82 -6.22
CA TYR A 319 23.65 13.50 -5.90
C TYR A 319 24.19 12.25 -6.60
N LYS A 320 23.36 11.56 -7.40
CA LYS A 320 23.80 10.40 -8.19
C LYS A 320 24.34 10.83 -9.55
N THR A 321 25.52 10.33 -9.91
CA THR A 321 26.17 10.54 -11.22
C THR A 321 25.50 9.72 -12.32
N ASP A 322 25.10 8.48 -12.02
CA ASP A 322 24.31 7.60 -12.89
C ASP A 322 22.82 7.67 -12.51
N ARG A 323 22.13 8.68 -13.04
CA ARG A 323 20.69 8.87 -12.82
C ARG A 323 19.91 7.88 -13.66
N GLN A 324 19.41 6.84 -13.01
CA GLN A 324 18.36 5.99 -13.57
C GLN A 324 17.01 6.56 -13.13
N PRO A 325 16.33 7.37 -13.96
CA PRO A 325 15.05 7.95 -13.58
C PRO A 325 14.05 6.85 -13.28
N SER A 326 13.17 7.13 -12.33
CA SER A 326 12.08 6.23 -12.00
C SER A 326 10.81 6.99 -11.69
N TYR A 327 9.69 6.34 -11.94
CA TYR A 327 8.37 6.88 -11.65
C TYR A 327 7.41 5.78 -11.21
N VAL A 328 6.33 6.18 -10.55
CA VAL A 328 5.22 5.31 -10.19
C VAL A 328 4.39 5.06 -11.43
N PHE A 329 4.45 3.83 -11.92
CA PHE A 329 3.62 3.38 -13.02
C PHE A 329 2.17 3.16 -12.55
N SER A 330 1.98 2.49 -11.42
CA SER A 330 0.68 2.27 -10.78
C SER A 330 0.86 2.01 -9.27
N PRO A 331 -0.18 2.12 -8.42
CA PRO A 331 -1.52 2.64 -8.71
C PRO A 331 -1.57 4.16 -8.86
N CYS A 332 -0.70 4.91 -8.16
CA CYS A 332 -0.77 6.37 -8.13
C CYS A 332 -0.46 6.96 -9.52
N PRO A 333 -1.23 7.96 -9.99
CA PRO A 333 -0.94 8.66 -11.25
C PRO A 333 0.16 9.73 -11.11
N HIS A 334 0.91 9.71 -10.01
CA HIS A 334 1.87 10.77 -9.65
C HIS A 334 3.03 10.22 -8.81
N ASP A 335 4.09 11.02 -8.72
CA ASP A 335 5.32 10.70 -7.98
C ASP A 335 5.43 11.46 -6.64
N PHE A 336 4.52 12.41 -6.37
CA PHE A 336 4.45 13.12 -5.08
C PHE A 336 4.16 12.19 -3.90
N LYS A 337 4.35 12.67 -2.65
CA LYS A 337 3.92 11.94 -1.45
C LYS A 337 2.44 11.57 -1.55
N CYS A 338 2.08 10.36 -1.11
CA CYS A 338 0.69 9.91 -1.16
C CYS A 338 -0.20 10.80 -0.26
N PRO A 339 -1.28 11.41 -0.77
CA PRO A 339 -2.14 12.28 0.05
C PRO A 339 -2.87 11.52 1.17
N ARG A 340 -3.12 10.20 1.00
CA ARG A 340 -3.65 9.36 2.07
C ARG A 340 -2.64 9.06 3.16
N PHE A 341 -1.34 9.09 2.87
CA PHE A 341 -0.31 8.85 3.88
C PHE A 341 -0.08 10.07 4.77
N VAL A 342 -0.27 11.28 4.24
CA VAL A 342 0.00 12.54 4.96
C VAL A 342 -1.19 13.00 5.81
N GLY A 343 -2.43 12.72 5.38
CA GLY A 343 -3.61 13.42 5.92
C GLY A 343 -4.71 12.58 6.55
N ASN A 344 -4.67 11.24 6.49
CA ASN A 344 -5.77 10.39 6.97
C ASN A 344 -5.27 9.03 7.49
N ASP A 345 -5.94 8.46 8.50
CA ASP A 345 -5.70 7.08 8.93
C ASP A 345 -6.29 6.03 7.97
N VAL A 346 -6.90 6.46 6.86
CA VAL A 346 -7.52 5.58 5.87
C VAL A 346 -6.48 5.13 4.83
N PRO A 347 -6.14 3.83 4.75
CA PRO A 347 -5.15 3.35 3.79
C PRO A 347 -5.60 3.53 2.34
N CYS A 348 -4.64 3.67 1.42
CA CYS A 348 -4.90 3.62 -0.02
C CYS A 348 -4.85 2.18 -0.54
N SER A 349 -5.80 1.34 -0.12
CA SER A 349 -5.93 -0.03 -0.61
C SER A 349 -6.81 -0.10 -1.84
N LEU A 350 -6.59 -1.12 -2.68
CA LEU A 350 -7.47 -1.48 -3.78
C LEU A 350 -8.17 -2.81 -3.47
N VAL A 351 -9.23 -3.09 -4.24
CA VAL A 351 -10.04 -4.29 -4.09
C VAL A 351 -10.02 -5.15 -5.36
N VAL A 352 -9.96 -6.46 -5.18
CA VAL A 352 -10.21 -7.45 -6.23
C VAL A 352 -11.23 -8.46 -5.75
N ARG A 353 -12.13 -8.90 -6.64
CA ARG A 353 -13.09 -9.96 -6.36
C ARG A 353 -12.52 -11.30 -6.84
N TYR A 354 -12.82 -12.37 -6.11
CA TYR A 354 -12.39 -13.72 -6.46
C TYR A 354 -13.42 -14.77 -6.06
N TYR A 355 -13.31 -15.95 -6.68
CA TYR A 355 -14.05 -17.15 -6.27
C TYR A 355 -13.12 -18.03 -5.42
N PRO A 356 -13.44 -18.30 -4.14
CA PRO A 356 -12.60 -19.16 -3.32
C PRO A 356 -12.55 -20.60 -3.84
N LEU A 357 -11.64 -21.42 -3.29
CA LEU A 357 -11.50 -22.83 -3.65
C LEU A 357 -12.84 -23.58 -3.44
N LYS A 358 -13.48 -23.98 -4.55
CA LYS A 358 -14.83 -24.58 -4.55
C LYS A 358 -14.92 -25.86 -3.73
N PHE A 359 -13.84 -26.66 -3.67
CA PHE A 359 -13.81 -27.90 -2.89
C PHE A 359 -13.76 -27.70 -1.37
N LEU A 360 -13.77 -26.45 -0.90
CA LEU A 360 -13.92 -26.09 0.51
C LEU A 360 -15.31 -25.48 0.79
N ASP A 361 -16.33 -25.89 0.02
CA ASP A 361 -17.73 -25.45 0.13
C ASP A 361 -17.93 -23.93 -0.01
N ALA A 362 -17.17 -23.31 -0.89
CA ALA A 362 -17.31 -21.89 -1.19
C ALA A 362 -18.31 -21.68 -2.34
N THR A 363 -19.44 -21.04 -2.05
CA THR A 363 -20.52 -20.78 -3.02
C THR A 363 -20.58 -19.34 -3.51
N GLU A 364 -19.95 -18.41 -2.77
CA GLU A 364 -20.01 -16.98 -3.06
C GLU A 364 -18.65 -16.38 -3.40
N HIS A 365 -18.70 -15.31 -4.18
CA HIS A 365 -17.53 -14.48 -4.43
C HIS A 365 -17.11 -13.74 -3.17
N LYS A 366 -15.81 -13.59 -2.97
CA LYS A 366 -15.22 -12.77 -1.91
C LYS A 366 -14.44 -11.61 -2.51
N SER A 367 -14.03 -10.70 -1.64
CA SER A 367 -13.15 -9.58 -2.01
C SER A 367 -11.88 -9.62 -1.18
N GLU A 368 -10.77 -9.28 -1.80
CA GLU A 368 -9.47 -9.09 -1.15
C GLU A 368 -9.07 -7.63 -1.26
N LEU A 369 -8.64 -7.04 -0.13
CA LEU A 369 -8.00 -5.74 -0.11
C LEU A 369 -6.49 -5.92 -0.18
N TYR A 370 -5.82 -5.12 -1.00
CA TYR A 370 -4.37 -5.16 -1.15
C TYR A 370 -3.81 -3.75 -1.33
N SER A 371 -2.56 -3.57 -0.91
CA SER A 371 -1.77 -2.35 -1.14
C SER A 371 -0.61 -2.71 -2.05
N TYR A 372 -0.30 -1.89 -3.05
CA TYR A 372 0.80 -2.19 -3.96
C TYR A 372 1.39 -0.93 -4.58
N VAL A 373 2.59 -1.08 -5.13
CA VAL A 373 3.20 -0.10 -6.03
C VAL A 373 3.94 -0.83 -7.15
N VAL A 374 3.82 -0.30 -8.35
CA VAL A 374 4.64 -0.66 -9.51
C VAL A 374 5.48 0.56 -9.85
N LEU A 375 6.80 0.41 -9.73
CA LEU A 375 7.78 1.42 -10.10
C LEU A 375 8.40 1.03 -11.43
N LYS A 376 8.43 1.97 -12.38
CA LYS A 376 9.14 1.77 -13.65
C LYS A 376 10.49 2.47 -13.60
N LYS A 377 11.56 1.74 -13.94
CA LYS A 377 12.91 2.27 -14.08
C LYS A 377 13.09 2.84 -15.49
N SER A 378 12.48 3.99 -15.74
CA SER A 378 12.69 4.79 -16.94
C SER A 378 12.24 6.23 -16.67
N LYS A 379 12.49 7.14 -17.63
CA LYS A 379 11.81 8.44 -17.63
C LYS A 379 10.30 8.21 -17.82
N ARG A 380 9.46 9.01 -17.15
CA ARG A 380 8.02 9.06 -17.43
C ARG A 380 7.82 9.59 -18.86
N PRO A 381 7.08 8.89 -19.74
CA PRO A 381 6.77 9.37 -21.07
C PRO A 381 6.00 10.70 -21.02
N GLU A 382 6.22 11.58 -22.00
CA GLU A 382 5.56 12.90 -22.06
C GLU A 382 4.07 12.78 -22.43
N ASP A 383 3.69 11.68 -23.08
CA ASP A 383 2.33 11.33 -23.45
C ASP A 383 1.59 10.52 -22.36
N ASP A 384 2.21 10.28 -21.20
CA ASP A 384 1.54 9.64 -20.06
C ASP A 384 0.37 10.51 -19.60
N LYS A 385 -0.85 10.08 -19.91
CA LYS A 385 -2.07 10.81 -19.59
C LYS A 385 -2.29 11.01 -18.09
N GLN A 386 -1.61 10.23 -17.24
CA GLN A 386 -1.71 10.30 -15.78
C GLN A 386 -3.17 10.36 -15.28
N TRP A 387 -4.04 9.58 -15.92
CA TRP A 387 -5.46 9.55 -15.61
C TRP A 387 -5.70 9.29 -14.12
N PRO A 388 -6.62 10.04 -13.48
CA PRO A 388 -6.90 9.87 -12.07
C PRO A 388 -7.42 8.47 -11.76
N ARG A 389 -7.01 7.92 -10.61
CA ARG A 389 -7.44 6.60 -10.14
C ARG A 389 -8.48 6.73 -9.06
N LEU A 390 -9.57 5.96 -9.17
CA LEU A 390 -10.57 5.86 -8.12
C LEU A 390 -9.98 5.15 -6.90
N VAL A 391 -10.03 5.80 -5.75
CA VAL A 391 -9.49 5.30 -4.48
C VAL A 391 -10.58 4.81 -3.52
N GLU A 392 -11.85 4.85 -3.97
CA GLU A 392 -13.02 4.30 -3.27
C GLU A 392 -14.08 3.83 -4.27
N HIS A 393 -15.13 3.18 -3.75
CA HIS A 393 -16.29 2.82 -4.55
C HIS A 393 -17.01 4.05 -5.11
N THR A 394 -17.31 4.01 -6.40
CA THR A 394 -18.19 4.96 -7.07
C THR A 394 -19.57 4.99 -6.42
N LEU A 395 -19.98 6.13 -5.88
CA LEU A 395 -21.29 6.29 -5.26
C LEU A 395 -22.31 6.64 -6.35
N LYS A 396 -23.17 5.68 -6.68
CA LYS A 396 -24.22 5.84 -7.69
C LYS A 396 -25.48 6.40 -7.02
N ARG A 397 -25.95 7.57 -7.47
CA ARG A 397 -27.16 8.23 -6.98
C ARG A 397 -28.12 8.54 -8.12
N HIS A 398 -29.31 8.99 -7.78
CA HIS A 398 -30.25 9.45 -8.80
C HIS A 398 -29.66 10.67 -9.53
N ARG A 399 -29.52 10.57 -10.87
CA ARG A 399 -29.02 11.60 -11.80
C ARG A 399 -27.56 12.07 -11.60
N HIS A 400 -26.81 11.55 -10.63
CA HIS A 400 -25.40 11.88 -10.45
C HIS A 400 -24.59 10.67 -9.95
N VAL A 401 -23.28 10.71 -10.15
CA VAL A 401 -22.32 9.75 -9.56
C VAL A 401 -21.18 10.52 -8.92
N ILE A 402 -20.72 10.04 -7.77
CA ILE A 402 -19.62 10.68 -7.01
C ILE A 402 -18.41 9.76 -7.11
N CYS A 403 -17.29 10.30 -7.57
CA CYS A 403 -16.02 9.60 -7.66
C CYS A 403 -14.98 10.31 -6.81
N ARG A 404 -14.34 9.54 -5.91
CA ARG A 404 -13.18 9.98 -5.12
C ARG A 404 -11.92 9.43 -5.74
N MET A 405 -11.01 10.33 -6.11
CA MET A 405 -9.90 10.00 -7.00
C MET A 405 -8.59 10.58 -6.49
N CYS A 406 -7.51 9.84 -6.69
CA CYS A 406 -6.17 10.37 -6.62
C CYS A 406 -5.80 10.90 -8.01
N VAL A 407 -5.30 12.14 -8.10
CA VAL A 407 -5.04 12.84 -9.37
C VAL A 407 -3.55 13.09 -9.59
N ALA A 408 -3.17 13.45 -10.82
CA ALA A 408 -1.77 13.67 -11.22
C ALA A 408 -1.02 14.72 -10.38
N SER A 409 -1.72 15.69 -9.78
CA SER A 409 -1.13 16.70 -8.88
C SER A 409 -0.71 16.16 -7.50
N GLY A 410 -1.03 14.91 -7.17
CA GLY A 410 -0.76 14.35 -5.84
C GLY A 410 -1.85 14.66 -4.81
N GLU A 411 -3.04 15.06 -5.25
CA GLU A 411 -4.17 15.42 -4.39
C GLU A 411 -5.30 14.39 -4.47
N LEU A 412 -6.16 14.39 -3.44
CA LEU A 412 -7.45 13.70 -3.50
C LEU A 412 -8.52 14.67 -3.98
N LYS A 413 -9.27 14.30 -5.02
CA LYS A 413 -10.41 15.06 -5.52
C LYS A 413 -11.69 14.23 -5.48
N GLU A 414 -12.77 14.86 -5.05
CA GLU A 414 -14.13 14.32 -5.17
C GLU A 414 -14.88 15.08 -6.26
N GLU A 415 -15.30 14.39 -7.31
CA GLU A 415 -16.05 14.99 -8.41
C GLU A 415 -17.45 14.37 -8.52
N ILE A 416 -18.46 15.23 -8.71
CA ILE A 416 -19.87 14.85 -8.83
C ILE A 416 -20.26 14.94 -10.31
N PHE A 417 -20.22 13.82 -11.00
CA PHE A 417 -20.55 13.75 -12.41
C PHE A 417 -22.08 13.74 -12.62
N THR A 418 -22.53 14.63 -13.50
CA THR A 418 -23.93 14.74 -13.95
C THR A 418 -23.96 14.90 -15.46
N LYS A 419 -25.07 14.49 -16.09
CA LYS A 419 -25.25 14.68 -17.54
C LYS A 419 -25.26 16.16 -17.96
N SER A 420 -25.80 17.04 -17.12
CA SER A 420 -25.93 18.47 -17.44
C SER A 420 -24.61 19.21 -17.35
N LYS A 421 -23.80 18.94 -16.32
CA LYS A 421 -22.52 19.64 -16.12
C LYS A 421 -21.39 19.06 -16.98
N HIS A 422 -21.36 17.74 -17.18
CA HIS A 422 -20.21 17.05 -17.78
C HIS A 422 -20.55 16.34 -19.10
N GLY A 423 -21.79 16.45 -19.58
CA GLY A 423 -22.25 15.72 -20.76
C GLY A 423 -22.57 14.24 -20.50
N LYS A 424 -23.24 13.63 -21.49
CA LYS A 424 -23.70 12.24 -21.44
C LYS A 424 -22.54 11.25 -21.36
N HIS A 425 -21.48 11.47 -22.12
CA HIS A 425 -20.34 10.56 -22.24
C HIS A 425 -19.55 10.46 -20.94
N MET A 426 -19.13 11.60 -20.37
CA MET A 426 -18.39 11.61 -19.11
C MET A 426 -19.21 11.02 -17.95
N TYR A 427 -20.49 11.38 -17.84
CA TYR A 427 -21.38 10.82 -16.82
C TYR A 427 -21.50 9.29 -16.91
N ARG A 428 -21.70 8.74 -18.11
CA ARG A 428 -21.85 7.29 -18.31
C ARG A 428 -20.54 6.54 -18.15
N CYS A 429 -19.42 7.16 -18.56
CA CYS A 429 -18.06 6.67 -18.31
C CYS A 429 -17.82 6.53 -16.81
N ALA A 430 -17.91 7.63 -16.05
CA ALA A 430 -17.73 7.64 -14.60
C ALA A 430 -18.67 6.66 -13.86
N LYS A 431 -19.93 6.54 -14.30
CA LYS A 431 -20.89 5.58 -13.73
C LYS A 431 -20.47 4.10 -13.92
N SER A 432 -19.67 3.81 -14.94
CA SER A 432 -19.20 2.47 -15.28
C SER A 432 -17.84 2.13 -14.65
N THR A 433 -17.11 3.13 -14.18
CA THR A 433 -15.82 3.01 -13.50
C THR A 433 -16.02 2.57 -12.05
N MET A 434 -15.11 1.76 -11.51
CA MET A 434 -15.17 1.19 -10.16
C MET A 434 -13.87 1.47 -9.38
N TRP A 435 -13.88 1.17 -8.08
CA TRP A 435 -12.72 1.31 -7.21
C TRP A 435 -11.48 0.61 -7.81
N GLY A 436 -10.39 1.36 -7.94
CA GLY A 436 -9.12 0.90 -8.48
C GLY A 436 -8.95 1.15 -9.98
N ASP A 437 -10.00 1.50 -10.72
CA ASP A 437 -9.86 1.89 -12.13
C ASP A 437 -9.33 3.31 -12.29
N ARG A 438 -8.80 3.58 -13.47
CA ARG A 438 -8.50 4.94 -13.93
C ARG A 438 -9.70 5.52 -14.66
N LEU A 439 -9.94 6.81 -14.51
CA LEU A 439 -10.98 7.53 -15.23
C LEU A 439 -10.32 8.38 -16.33
N PRO A 440 -10.67 8.21 -17.62
CA PRO A 440 -9.97 8.86 -18.74
C PRO A 440 -10.36 10.33 -18.85
N LEU A 441 -9.85 11.15 -17.94
CA LEU A 441 -10.12 12.58 -17.89
C LEU A 441 -8.87 13.38 -17.54
N SER A 442 -8.90 14.65 -17.91
CA SER A 442 -7.94 15.69 -17.53
C SER A 442 -8.67 16.88 -16.91
N TYR A 443 -7.90 17.73 -16.23
CA TYR A 443 -8.40 19.01 -15.71
C TYR A 443 -7.83 20.13 -16.56
N GLU A 444 -8.69 20.93 -17.19
CA GLU A 444 -8.27 22.20 -17.80
C GLU A 444 -7.98 23.19 -16.67
N GLN A 445 -6.74 23.69 -16.62
CA GLN A 445 -6.44 24.90 -15.84
C GLN A 445 -7.09 26.06 -16.58
N GLN A 446 -8.02 26.77 -15.93
CA GLN A 446 -8.47 28.05 -16.47
C GLN A 446 -7.25 28.98 -16.43
N GLN A 447 -6.84 29.49 -17.59
CA GLN A 447 -5.98 30.67 -17.62
C GLN A 447 -6.74 31.74 -16.84
N GLU A 448 -6.16 32.22 -15.74
CA GLU A 448 -6.53 33.53 -15.23
C GLU A 448 -6.22 34.50 -16.36
N ASN A 449 -7.25 34.92 -17.10
CA ASN A 449 -7.12 36.12 -17.92
C ASN A 449 -6.74 37.22 -16.94
N PRO A 450 -5.62 37.93 -17.14
CA PRO A 450 -5.43 39.21 -16.49
C PRO A 450 -6.56 40.08 -17.02
N GLU A 451 -7.64 40.23 -16.24
CA GLU A 451 -8.70 41.17 -16.58
C GLU A 451 -8.05 42.56 -16.65
N GLU A 452 -8.23 43.18 -17.80
CA GLU A 452 -7.95 44.56 -18.19
C GLU A 452 -7.82 45.52 -16.99
N GLU A 453 -6.58 45.86 -16.62
CA GLU A 453 -6.31 47.09 -15.90
C GLU A 453 -6.56 48.25 -16.87
N ASN A 454 -7.69 48.94 -16.69
CA ASN A 454 -7.90 50.26 -17.28
C ASN A 454 -6.76 51.19 -16.81
N PRO A 455 -6.11 51.93 -17.73
CA PRO A 455 -4.97 52.77 -17.38
C PRO A 455 -5.49 54.11 -16.86
N GLU A 456 -5.71 54.22 -15.54
CA GLU A 456 -5.88 55.51 -14.86
C GLU A 456 -5.78 55.30 -13.34
N ASP A 457 -4.56 55.25 -12.81
CA ASP A 457 -4.09 56.26 -11.86
C ASP A 457 -2.60 56.03 -11.57
N GLY A 458 -1.76 56.92 -12.08
CA GLY A 458 -0.33 56.91 -11.81
C GLY A 458 -0.07 57.53 -10.44
N THR A 459 0.38 56.73 -9.47
CA THR A 459 1.50 57.03 -8.55
C THR A 459 1.44 56.10 -7.33
N ALA A 460 2.31 55.08 -7.31
CA ALA A 460 3.00 54.55 -6.12
C ALA A 460 3.57 53.16 -6.45
N ASN A 461 4.68 53.15 -7.20
CA ASN A 461 5.53 51.97 -7.29
C ASN A 461 6.89 52.30 -6.66
N GLU A 462 7.57 51.27 -6.15
CA GLU A 462 8.85 51.30 -5.43
C GLU A 462 8.79 51.50 -3.90
N ARG A 463 8.36 50.46 -3.16
CA ARG A 463 8.99 50.16 -1.84
C ARG A 463 8.82 48.74 -1.27
N THR A 464 8.28 47.75 -2.00
CA THR A 464 8.00 46.42 -1.40
C THR A 464 8.76 45.23 -2.00
N ILE A 465 9.69 45.44 -2.94
CA ILE A 465 10.47 44.34 -3.56
C ILE A 465 11.95 44.30 -3.08
N LEU A 466 12.28 45.02 -1.99
CA LEU A 466 13.63 45.01 -1.40
C LEU A 466 13.72 44.48 0.05
N SER A 467 12.72 43.74 0.54
CA SER A 467 12.74 43.17 1.91
C SER A 467 12.75 41.64 1.97
N GLN A 468 12.56 40.91 0.86
CA GLN A 468 12.57 39.43 0.87
C GLN A 468 13.84 38.78 0.27
N ARG A 469 14.84 39.56 -0.16
CA ARG A 469 16.13 39.06 -0.71
C ARG A 469 17.32 39.12 0.26
N LYS A 470 17.11 39.40 1.56
CA LYS A 470 18.20 39.51 2.56
C LYS A 470 18.13 38.55 3.76
N LEU A 471 17.36 37.46 3.68
CA LEU A 471 17.32 36.44 4.75
C LEU A 471 17.71 35.01 4.29
N ILE A 472 18.61 34.89 3.31
CA ILE A 472 19.26 33.61 2.94
C ILE A 472 20.77 33.86 2.75
N ARG A 473 21.45 34.35 3.78
CA ARG A 473 22.92 34.35 3.88
C ARG A 473 23.37 34.34 5.35
N SER A 474 23.02 33.30 6.10
CA SER A 474 23.67 32.98 7.38
C SER A 474 23.25 31.60 7.89
N LEU A 475 23.71 30.52 7.26
CA LEU A 475 23.79 29.21 7.89
C LEU A 475 25.16 28.59 7.60
N PRO A 476 25.85 28.02 8.60
CA PRO A 476 27.25 27.61 8.50
C PRO A 476 27.41 26.35 7.62
N LYS A 477 28.47 26.37 6.80
CA LYS A 477 28.91 25.24 5.97
C LYS A 477 29.41 24.12 6.90
N PHE A 478 28.70 23.00 6.98
CA PHE A 478 29.21 21.78 7.60
C PHE A 478 30.03 20.99 6.57
N THR A 479 31.35 20.99 6.75
CA THR A 479 32.30 20.10 6.09
C THR A 479 32.53 18.89 7.00
N THR A 480 32.05 17.71 6.63
CA THR A 480 32.35 16.46 7.35
C THR A 480 33.68 15.87 6.89
N ARG A 481 34.76 16.15 7.65
CA ARG A 481 35.92 15.25 7.76
C ARG A 481 35.72 14.42 9.02
N PHE A 482 35.52 13.11 8.87
CA PHE A 482 35.55 12.17 10.00
C PHE A 482 37.01 11.95 10.43
N ARG A 483 37.36 12.42 11.63
CA ARG A 483 38.48 11.90 12.41
C ARG A 483 37.95 11.51 13.79
N ALA A 484 38.09 10.23 14.11
CA ALA A 484 37.80 9.67 15.40
C ALA A 484 38.80 10.21 16.45
N THR A 485 38.29 10.74 17.56
CA THR A 485 39.00 10.83 18.83
C THR A 485 37.99 10.69 19.99
N PRO A 486 38.39 10.12 21.13
CA PRO A 486 37.49 9.46 22.07
C PRO A 486 36.99 10.40 23.16
N LEU A 487 35.67 10.42 23.40
CA LEU A 487 35.07 11.13 24.52
C LEU A 487 35.15 10.26 25.79
N LYS A 488 36.05 10.63 26.69
CA LYS A 488 36.03 10.25 28.10
C LYS A 488 34.95 11.07 28.83
N GLY A 489 34.19 10.39 29.69
CA GLY A 489 33.55 11.01 30.87
C GLY A 489 32.04 11.29 30.76
N LEU A 490 31.22 10.24 30.93
CA LEU A 490 29.85 10.35 31.47
C LEU A 490 29.61 9.17 32.43
N PRO A 491 28.89 9.37 33.56
CA PRO A 491 28.86 8.43 34.68
C PRO A 491 28.13 7.12 34.32
N MET A 492 28.85 6.03 34.53
CA MET A 492 28.55 4.67 34.10
C MET A 492 27.57 3.94 35.05
N HIS A 493 26.45 4.56 35.43
CA HIS A 493 25.48 3.93 36.35
C HIS A 493 23.99 4.01 35.96
N ARG A 494 23.62 4.54 34.78
CA ARG A 494 22.21 4.55 34.30
C ARG A 494 21.94 3.85 32.96
N VAL A 495 22.94 3.17 32.39
CA VAL A 495 22.81 2.50 31.06
C VAL A 495 22.54 0.99 31.17
N ASN A 496 22.64 0.40 32.37
CA ASN A 496 22.39 -1.03 32.56
C ASN A 496 20.91 -1.38 32.85
N ALA A 497 20.13 -0.51 33.48
CA ALA A 497 18.73 -0.82 33.81
C ALA A 497 17.83 -0.93 32.56
N TYR A 498 18.05 -0.05 31.56
CA TYR A 498 17.31 -0.08 30.29
C TYR A 498 17.59 -1.35 29.46
N ASN A 499 18.83 -1.82 29.42
CA ASN A 499 19.20 -3.03 28.69
C ASN A 499 18.76 -4.33 29.40
N VAL A 500 18.66 -4.31 30.73
CA VAL A 500 18.16 -5.45 31.53
C VAL A 500 16.63 -5.59 31.38
N ASN A 501 15.90 -4.48 31.30
CA ASN A 501 14.44 -4.50 31.11
C ASN A 501 13.99 -4.85 29.68
N ILE A 502 14.76 -4.49 28.64
CA ILE A 502 14.51 -4.96 27.27
C ILE A 502 14.71 -6.48 27.17
N ARG A 503 15.73 -7.03 27.85
CA ARG A 503 15.91 -8.47 28.00
C ARG A 503 14.77 -9.12 28.78
N LEU A 504 14.27 -8.52 29.86
CA LEU A 504 13.12 -9.05 30.61
C LEU A 504 11.83 -9.05 29.78
N ALA A 505 11.53 -7.98 29.03
CA ALA A 505 10.39 -7.97 28.11
C ALA A 505 10.54 -9.08 27.06
N ARG A 506 11.69 -9.19 26.37
CA ARG A 506 11.98 -10.29 25.43
C ARG A 506 11.88 -11.67 26.09
N ASN A 507 12.44 -11.86 27.28
CA ASN A 507 12.45 -13.13 28.01
C ASN A 507 11.07 -13.53 28.54
N VAL A 508 10.21 -12.57 28.93
CA VAL A 508 8.80 -12.81 29.28
C VAL A 508 8.03 -13.35 28.08
N TRP A 509 8.40 -12.94 26.86
CA TRP A 509 7.84 -13.47 25.62
C TRP A 509 8.45 -14.82 25.23
N GLU A 510 9.76 -15.04 25.42
CA GLU A 510 10.45 -16.29 25.06
C GLU A 510 10.12 -17.48 26.00
N GLU A 511 10.01 -17.28 27.32
CA GLU A 511 9.69 -18.36 28.27
C GLU A 511 8.21 -18.77 28.28
N GLY A 512 7.30 -17.86 27.87
CA GLY A 512 5.89 -18.19 27.68
C GLY A 512 5.62 -19.14 26.51
N HIS A 513 6.64 -19.45 25.69
CA HIS A 513 6.54 -20.26 24.48
C HIS A 513 7.01 -21.71 24.63
N LEU A 514 7.70 -22.08 25.71
CA LEU A 514 8.13 -23.48 25.92
C LEU A 514 6.97 -24.47 26.20
N LYS A 515 5.72 -24.00 26.31
CA LYS A 515 4.53 -24.86 26.48
C LYS A 515 3.43 -24.70 25.42
N ALA A 516 3.61 -23.85 24.40
CA ALA A 516 2.52 -23.45 23.49
C ALA A 516 2.78 -23.75 21.99
N ASP A 517 3.64 -24.72 21.70
CA ASP A 517 4.15 -25.00 20.34
C ASP A 517 3.14 -25.68 19.38
N ARG A 518 1.83 -25.59 19.66
CA ARG A 518 0.77 -26.13 18.78
C ARG A 518 -0.44 -25.21 18.56
N THR A 519 -0.50 -24.00 19.12
CA THR A 519 -1.72 -23.15 19.09
C THR A 519 -1.52 -21.66 18.77
N LEU A 520 -0.31 -21.24 18.36
CA LEU A 520 0.09 -19.83 18.16
C LEU A 520 -0.86 -18.95 17.33
N VAL A 521 -1.61 -19.50 16.37
CA VAL A 521 -2.49 -18.73 15.48
C VAL A 521 -3.77 -18.22 16.21
N HIS A 522 -4.17 -18.85 17.32
CA HIS A 522 -5.47 -18.59 17.93
C HIS A 522 -5.51 -17.43 18.94
N ASP A 523 -4.42 -17.16 19.67
CA ASP A 523 -4.48 -16.27 20.83
C ASP A 523 -4.27 -14.78 20.47
N GLN A 524 -3.42 -14.48 19.48
CA GLN A 524 -3.19 -13.09 19.03
C GLN A 524 -4.34 -12.52 18.18
N SER A 525 -5.01 -13.36 17.37
CA SER A 525 -6.13 -12.91 16.53
C SER A 525 -7.37 -12.48 17.34
N ARG A 526 -7.55 -12.98 18.57
CA ARG A 526 -8.66 -12.57 19.46
C ARG A 526 -8.48 -11.17 20.05
N LEU A 527 -7.25 -10.71 20.26
CA LEU A 527 -6.97 -9.41 20.89
C LEU A 527 -7.08 -8.22 19.90
N TYR A 528 -6.83 -8.45 18.62
CA TYR A 528 -6.84 -7.40 17.59
C TYR A 528 -8.11 -7.34 16.73
N ASN A 529 -9.08 -8.25 16.93
CA ASN A 529 -10.40 -8.22 16.25
C ASN A 529 -11.32 -7.05 16.67
N GLY A 530 -10.82 -6.07 17.42
CA GLY A 530 -11.53 -4.83 17.69
C GLY A 530 -11.53 -3.95 16.44
N ARG A 531 -12.72 -3.65 15.90
CA ARG A 531 -12.93 -2.63 14.86
C ARG A 531 -12.05 -1.41 15.16
N GLU A 532 -11.39 -0.87 14.13
CA GLU A 532 -10.76 0.45 14.14
C GLU A 532 -11.83 1.52 14.43
N ASN A 533 -12.18 1.65 15.69
CA ASN A 533 -12.58 2.90 16.29
C ASN A 533 -11.38 3.27 17.16
N PHE A 534 -10.66 4.33 16.80
CA PHE A 534 -9.97 5.15 17.79
C PHE A 534 -11.05 5.74 18.71
N SER A 535 -11.62 4.91 19.59
CA SER A 535 -12.31 5.38 20.76
C SER A 535 -11.23 5.94 21.68
N ARG A 536 -11.17 7.27 21.78
CA ARG A 536 -10.86 7.93 23.07
C ARG A 536 -11.35 7.03 24.19
N CYS A 537 -10.50 6.72 25.17
CA CYS A 537 -10.89 6.02 26.40
C CYS A 537 -12.27 6.52 26.83
N LYS A 538 -13.32 5.74 26.52
CA LYS A 538 -14.69 6.09 26.83
C LYS A 538 -14.95 5.53 28.21
N VAL A 539 -15.00 6.47 29.14
CA VAL A 539 -15.54 6.36 30.50
C VAL A 539 -16.83 5.53 30.48
N ARG A 540 -16.84 4.48 31.30
CA ARG A 540 -18.03 3.95 31.95
C ARG A 540 -17.69 3.73 33.41
#